data_AF-A0A358IXW5-F1
#
_entry.id   AF-A0A358IXW5-F1
#
_cell.length_a   1.000
_cell.length_b   1.000
_cell.length_c   1.000
_cell.angle_alpha   90.00
_cell.angle_beta   90.00
_cell.angle_gamma   90.00
#
_symmetry.space_group_name_H-M   'P 1'
#
loop_
_entity.id
_entity.type
_entity.pdbx_description
1 polymer ?
#
loop_
_entity_poly.entity_id
_entity_poly.type
_entity_poly.pdbx_seq_one_letter_code
_entity_poly.pdbx_strand_id
1 'polypeptide(L)'
;MTTTTPAARPSSSDDNAFKAELVTLIPHLRAFARTLTGDPTAADDLAQEAMMKAWDARASYQMGTNMKAWTFMILRNQFYSEKRRSWRQTQLDQEAAERTLIAVDDPEAPVALD
;
A
#
# COMPACT_ATOMS: atom_id res chain seq x y z
N MET A 1 28.42 -23.12 12.11
CA MET A 1 28.67 -21.67 11.98
C MET A 1 28.25 -21.25 10.58
N THR A 2 27.04 -20.72 10.40
CA THR A 2 26.60 -20.17 9.11
C THR A 2 26.94 -18.69 9.09
N THR A 3 27.98 -18.32 8.34
CA THR A 3 28.30 -16.93 8.05
C THR A 3 27.30 -16.41 7.01
N THR A 4 26.26 -15.72 7.46
CA THR A 4 25.43 -14.89 6.57
C THR A 4 26.25 -13.65 6.24
N THR A 5 26.94 -13.68 5.11
CA THR A 5 27.57 -12.51 4.49
C THR A 5 26.50 -11.43 4.31
N PRO A 6 26.71 -10.19 4.81
CA PRO A 6 25.77 -9.10 4.54
C PRO A 6 25.77 -8.84 3.04
N ALA A 7 24.62 -9.03 2.39
CA ALA A 7 24.44 -8.79 0.97
C ALA A 7 24.89 -7.36 0.66
N ALA A 8 25.97 -7.24 -0.11
CA ALA A 8 26.42 -5.95 -0.63
C ALA A 8 25.24 -5.26 -1.33
N ARG A 9 25.13 -3.94 -1.17
CA ARG A 9 24.11 -3.16 -1.90
C ARG A 9 24.18 -3.52 -3.39
N PRO A 10 23.03 -3.70 -4.07
CA PRO A 10 23.01 -4.02 -5.49
C PRO A 10 23.84 -3.00 -6.26
N SER A 11 24.63 -3.46 -7.23
CA SER A 11 25.42 -2.58 -8.08
C SER A 11 24.48 -1.74 -8.96
N SER A 12 24.96 -0.61 -9.49
CA SER A 12 24.13 0.23 -10.39
C SER A 12 23.62 -0.51 -11.63
N SER A 13 24.32 -1.57 -12.06
CA SER A 13 23.88 -2.46 -13.15
C SER A 13 22.71 -3.35 -12.72
N ASP A 14 22.75 -3.90 -11.50
CA ASP A 14 21.69 -4.74 -10.95
C ASP A 14 20.40 -3.93 -10.75
N ASP A 15 20.53 -2.68 -10.28
CA ASP A 15 19.40 -1.77 -10.12
C ASP A 15 18.72 -1.45 -11.47
N ASN A 16 19.50 -1.29 -12.54
CA ASN A 16 18.96 -1.07 -13.89
C ASN A 16 18.25 -2.31 -14.44
N ALA A 17 18.83 -3.49 -14.26
CA ALA A 17 18.21 -4.76 -14.69
C ALA A 17 16.90 -5.01 -13.93
N PHE A 18 16.91 -4.81 -12.61
CA PHE A 18 15.72 -4.91 -11.76
C PHE A 18 14.63 -3.93 -12.22
N LYS A 19 14.98 -2.66 -12.46
CA LYS A 19 14.04 -1.65 -12.94
C LYS A 19 13.40 -2.07 -14.26
N ALA A 20 14.21 -2.53 -15.22
CA ALA A 20 13.72 -2.95 -16.53
C ALA A 20 12.72 -4.09 -16.40
N GLU A 21 13.04 -5.13 -15.61
CA GLU A 21 12.14 -6.26 -15.38
C GLU A 21 10.86 -5.82 -14.64
N LEU A 22 10.97 -5.00 -13.59
CA LEU A 22 9.82 -4.49 -12.84
C LEU A 22 8.84 -3.70 -13.72
N VAL A 23 9.34 -2.87 -14.64
CA VAL A 23 8.51 -2.09 -15.58
C VAL A 23 7.69 -3.02 -16.51
N THR A 24 8.23 -4.17 -16.90
CA THR A 24 7.49 -5.14 -17.73
C THR A 24 6.28 -5.75 -17.00
N LEU A 25 6.25 -5.68 -15.66
CA LEU A 25 5.18 -6.21 -14.83
C LEU A 25 4.00 -5.24 -14.67
N ILE A 26 4.14 -3.96 -15.01
CA ILE A 26 3.09 -2.94 -14.86
C ILE A 26 1.72 -3.39 -15.41
N PRO A 27 1.57 -3.85 -16.68
CA PRO A 27 0.26 -4.25 -17.19
C PRO A 27 -0.32 -5.45 -16.42
N HIS A 28 0.53 -6.36 -15.96
CA HIS A 28 0.11 -7.53 -15.19
C HIS A 28 -0.36 -7.16 -13.78
N LEU A 29 0.36 -6.25 -13.10
CA LEU A 29 0.00 -5.76 -11.78
C LEU A 29 -1.32 -4.99 -11.82
N ARG A 30 -1.50 -4.12 -12.82
CA ARG A 30 -2.77 -3.39 -13.02
C ARG A 30 -3.94 -4.33 -13.30
N ALA A 31 -3.75 -5.32 -14.18
CA ALA A 31 -4.80 -6.30 -14.48
C ALA A 31 -5.21 -7.08 -13.23
N PHE A 32 -4.24 -7.52 -12.42
CA PHE A 32 -4.51 -8.23 -11.18
C PHE A 32 -5.15 -7.31 -10.13
N ALA A 33 -4.66 -6.08 -9.97
CA ALA A 33 -5.22 -5.10 -9.05
C ALA A 33 -6.69 -4.80 -9.35
N ARG A 34 -7.09 -4.72 -10.64
CA ARG A 34 -8.51 -4.55 -11.04
C ARG A 34 -9.40 -5.67 -10.53
N THR A 35 -8.90 -6.91 -10.47
CA THR A 35 -9.66 -8.05 -9.92
C THR A 35 -9.84 -7.96 -8.40
N LEU A 36 -8.97 -7.22 -7.70
CA LEU A 36 -9.03 -7.03 -6.25
C LEU A 36 -9.86 -5.82 -5.86
N THR A 37 -9.69 -4.69 -6.56
CA THR A 37 -10.31 -3.40 -6.23
C THR A 37 -11.69 -3.22 -6.85
N GLY A 38 -11.93 -3.80 -8.04
CA GLY A 38 -13.13 -3.53 -8.83
C GLY A 38 -13.19 -2.12 -9.45
N ASP A 39 -12.21 -1.27 -9.18
CA ASP A 39 -12.13 0.11 -9.66
C ASP A 39 -10.79 0.36 -10.39
N PRO A 40 -10.80 0.92 -11.62
CA PRO A 40 -9.59 1.16 -12.39
C PRO A 40 -8.60 2.13 -11.74
N THR A 41 -9.08 3.19 -11.09
CA THR A 41 -8.23 4.21 -10.47
C THR A 41 -7.52 3.63 -9.25
N ALA A 42 -8.26 3.00 -8.35
CA ALA A 42 -7.72 2.30 -7.20
C ALA A 42 -6.77 1.16 -7.60
N ALA A 43 -7.03 0.49 -8.73
CA ALA A 43 -6.12 -0.53 -9.25
C ALA A 43 -4.77 0.07 -9.71
N ASP A 44 -4.79 1.22 -10.37
CA ASP A 44 -3.59 1.90 -10.81
C ASP A 44 -2.78 2.44 -9.62
N ASP A 45 -3.44 2.93 -8.58
CA ASP A 45 -2.80 3.37 -7.33
C ASP A 45 -2.17 2.20 -6.57
N LEU A 46 -2.91 1.10 -6.41
CA LEU A 46 -2.42 -0.13 -5.78
C LEU A 46 -1.19 -0.68 -6.52
N ALA A 47 -1.21 -0.69 -7.86
CA ALA A 47 -0.07 -1.13 -8.65
C ALA A 47 1.15 -0.21 -8.50
N GLN A 48 0.96 1.11 -8.45
CA GLN A 48 2.04 2.09 -8.26
C GLN A 48 2.72 1.92 -6.91
N GLU A 49 1.94 1.85 -5.83
CA GLU A 49 2.46 1.68 -4.48
C GLU A 49 3.18 0.33 -4.32
N ALA A 50 2.68 -0.74 -4.95
CA ALA A 50 3.36 -2.03 -4.99
C ALA A 50 4.73 -1.95 -5.69
N MET A 51 4.83 -1.20 -6.79
CA MET A 51 6.10 -0.98 -7.48
C MET A 51 7.08 -0.17 -6.64
N MET A 52 6.60 0.84 -5.90
CA MET A 52 7.43 1.64 -4.99
C MET A 52 8.01 0.77 -3.87
N LYS A 53 7.17 -0.04 -3.24
CA LYS A 53 7.61 -1.02 -2.23
C LYS A 53 8.56 -2.06 -2.79
N ALA A 54 8.34 -2.54 -4.01
CA ALA A 54 9.26 -3.45 -4.68
C ALA A 54 10.63 -2.78 -4.91
N TRP A 55 10.65 -1.52 -5.33
CA TRP A 55 11.89 -0.76 -5.50
C TRP A 55 12.64 -0.54 -4.18
N ASP A 56 11.94 -0.23 -3.10
CA ASP A 56 12.53 -0.07 -1.77
C ASP A 56 13.06 -1.41 -1.22
N ALA A 57 12.35 -2.50 -1.49
CA ALA A 57 12.72 -3.85 -1.07
C ALA A 57 13.71 -4.55 -2.01
N ARG A 58 14.17 -3.91 -3.10
CA ARG A 58 14.99 -4.56 -4.15
C ARG A 58 16.28 -5.21 -3.63
N ALA A 59 16.87 -4.67 -2.57
CA ALA A 59 18.06 -5.25 -1.94
C ALA A 59 17.80 -6.63 -1.29
N SER A 60 16.55 -6.94 -0.97
CA SER A 60 16.12 -8.24 -0.45
C SER A 60 15.74 -9.24 -1.55
N TYR A 61 15.60 -8.77 -2.80
CA TYR A 61 15.24 -9.61 -3.92
C TYR A 61 16.47 -10.34 -4.48
N GLN A 62 16.35 -11.64 -4.67
CA GLN A 62 17.41 -12.46 -5.27
C GLN A 62 17.24 -12.50 -6.80
N MET A 63 18.22 -11.96 -7.52
CA MET A 63 18.22 -11.99 -8.99
C MET A 63 18.12 -13.41 -9.53
N GLY A 64 17.37 -13.59 -10.63
CA GLY A 64 17.12 -14.90 -11.23
C GLY A 64 16.01 -15.72 -10.57
N THR A 65 15.42 -15.22 -9.48
CA THR A 65 14.16 -15.77 -8.95
C THR A 65 12.95 -15.20 -9.70
N ASN A 66 11.73 -15.55 -9.30
CA ASN A 66 10.51 -15.13 -10.01
C ASN A 66 10.04 -13.75 -9.53
N MET A 67 10.47 -12.69 -10.23
CA MET A 67 10.07 -11.31 -9.91
C MET A 67 8.56 -11.12 -9.92
N LYS A 68 7.88 -11.69 -10.91
CA LYS A 68 6.41 -11.60 -11.02
C LYS A 68 5.72 -12.11 -9.76
N ALA A 69 6.08 -13.30 -9.30
CA ALA A 69 5.50 -13.87 -8.08
C ALA A 69 5.82 -13.02 -6.84
N TRP A 70 7.06 -12.54 -6.73
CA TRP A 70 7.51 -11.71 -5.62
C TRP A 70 6.77 -10.36 -5.57
N THR A 71 6.64 -9.65 -6.68
CA THR A 71 5.92 -8.37 -6.76
C THR A 71 4.41 -8.55 -6.55
N PHE A 72 3.81 -9.64 -7.04
CA PHE A 72 2.41 -9.96 -6.76
C PHE A 72 2.15 -10.23 -5.28
N MET A 73 3.11 -10.84 -4.58
CA MET A 73 3.03 -11.00 -3.13
C MET A 73 3.00 -9.65 -2.42
N ILE A 74 3.86 -8.70 -2.81
CA ILE A 74 3.88 -7.33 -2.27
C ILE A 74 2.52 -6.66 -2.47
N LEU A 75 2.00 -6.67 -3.70
CA LEU A 75 0.70 -6.09 -4.06
C LEU A 75 -0.44 -6.66 -3.21
N ARG A 76 -0.51 -7.98 -3.09
CA ARG A 76 -1.54 -8.66 -2.29
C ARG A 76 -1.43 -8.31 -0.81
N ASN A 77 -0.22 -8.29 -0.26
CA ASN A 77 0.03 -7.95 1.14
C ASN A 77 -0.39 -6.51 1.45
N GLN A 78 -0.12 -5.58 0.54
CA GLN A 78 -0.60 -4.21 0.63
C GLN A 78 -2.12 -4.14 0.64
N PHE A 79 -2.78 -4.73 -0.36
CA PHE A 79 -4.24 -4.69 -0.50
C PHE A 79 -4.95 -5.18 0.77
N TYR A 80 -4.54 -6.34 1.31
CA TYR A 80 -5.14 -6.84 2.55
C TYR A 80 -4.79 -6.01 3.78
N SER A 81 -3.64 -5.35 3.81
CA SER A 81 -3.28 -4.46 4.91
C SER A 81 -4.14 -3.20 4.91
N GLU A 82 -4.40 -2.62 3.74
CA GLU A 82 -5.31 -1.49 3.57
C GLU A 82 -6.75 -1.89 3.90
N LYS A 83 -7.23 -3.02 3.38
CA LYS A 83 -8.58 -3.52 3.67
C LYS A 83 -8.81 -3.77 5.17
N ARG A 84 -7.83 -4.37 5.86
CA ARG A 84 -7.89 -4.54 7.33
C ARG A 84 -7.84 -3.22 8.10
N ARG A 85 -7.14 -2.20 7.59
CA ARG A 85 -7.12 -0.86 8.20
C ARG A 85 -8.47 -0.18 8.02
N SER A 86 -9.02 -0.20 6.81
CA SER A 86 -10.35 0.32 6.50
C SER A 86 -11.42 -0.31 7.40
N TRP A 87 -11.48 -1.64 7.49
CA TRP A 87 -12.44 -2.31 8.39
C TRP A 87 -12.31 -1.93 9.87
N ARG A 88 -11.10 -1.63 10.36
CA ARG A 88 -10.90 -1.16 11.74
C ARG A 88 -11.25 0.32 11.92
N GLN A 89 -11.17 1.12 10.86
CA GLN A 89 -11.57 2.52 10.86
C GLN A 89 -13.07 2.70 10.64
N THR A 90 -13.76 1.75 10.00
CA THR A 90 -15.22 1.78 9.76
C THR A 90 -16.07 1.45 11.01
N GLN A 91 -15.58 1.75 12.21
CA GLN A 91 -16.45 2.03 13.35
C GLN A 91 -16.50 3.54 13.59
N LEU A 92 -16.93 4.28 12.58
CA LEU A 92 -17.49 5.61 12.80
C LEU A 92 -18.99 5.41 12.84
N ASP A 93 -19.53 5.35 14.06
CA ASP A 93 -20.95 5.46 14.30
C ASP A 93 -21.42 6.78 13.68
N GLN A 94 -22.25 6.68 12.64
CA GLN A 94 -22.70 7.82 11.88
C GLN A 94 -23.52 8.78 12.76
N GLU A 95 -24.23 8.26 13.76
CA GLU A 95 -24.91 9.09 14.76
C GLU A 95 -23.91 9.87 15.63
N ALA A 96 -22.73 9.30 15.92
CA ALA A 96 -21.67 9.96 16.68
C ALA A 96 -20.95 11.04 15.85
N ALA A 97 -20.77 10.82 14.54
CA ALA A 97 -20.21 11.81 13.63
C ALA A 97 -21.18 13.00 13.43
N GLU A 98 -22.48 12.72 13.26
CA GLU A 98 -23.54 13.73 13.12
C GLU A 98 -23.72 14.54 14.42
N ARG A 99 -23.73 13.91 15.60
CA ARG A 99 -23.75 14.60 16.90
C ARG A 99 -22.56 15.54 17.10
N THR A 100 -21.38 15.14 16.64
CA THR A 100 -20.16 15.95 16.76
C THR A 100 -20.20 17.17 15.84
N LEU A 101 -20.78 17.04 14.64
CA LEU A 101 -20.97 18.15 13.71
C LEU A 101 -22.03 19.15 14.18
N ILE A 102 -23.13 18.69 14.79
CA ILE A 102 -24.21 19.56 15.29
C ILE A 102 -23.75 20.39 16.50
N ALA A 103 -22.95 19.81 17.41
CA ALA A 103 -22.51 20.49 18.63
C ALA A 103 -21.51 21.64 18.40
N VAL A 104 -20.88 21.70 17.21
CA VAL A 104 -19.91 22.76 16.86
C VAL A 104 -20.59 24.01 16.29
N ASP A 105 -21.81 23.89 15.77
CA ASP A 105 -22.57 24.97 15.13
C ASP A 105 -23.58 25.67 16.06
N ASP A 106 -23.52 25.43 17.38
CA ASP A 106 -24.33 26.17 18.37
C ASP A 106 -23.50 27.24 19.11
N PRO A 107 -23.41 28.48 18.59
CA PRO A 107 -22.77 29.60 19.27
C PRO A 107 -23.63 30.22 20.39
N GLU A 108 -24.81 29.68 20.72
CA GLU A 108 -25.76 30.26 21.69
C GLU A 108 -26.03 29.33 22.89
N ALA A 109 -25.03 28.60 23.37
CA ALA A 109 -25.11 28.04 24.72
C ALA A 109 -24.95 29.18 25.74
N PRO A 110 -25.99 29.56 26.52
CA PRO A 110 -25.78 30.51 27.61
C PRO A 110 -24.90 29.81 28.64
N VAL A 111 -23.68 30.31 28.81
CA VAL A 111 -22.85 30.02 29.97
C VAL A 111 -23.60 30.59 31.17
N ALA A 112 -24.46 29.78 31.77
CA ALA A 112 -25.06 30.07 33.05
C ALA A 112 -23.94 29.98 34.09
N LEU A 113 -23.37 31.14 34.42
CA LEU A 113 -22.57 31.35 35.62
C LEU A 113 -23.54 31.48 36.80
N ASP A 114 -23.45 30.54 37.73
CA ASP A 114 -23.73 30.78 39.15
C ASP A 114 -22.75 29.96 40.00
#